data_AF-M2NID9-F1
#
_entry.id   AF-M2NID9-F1
#
_cell.length_a   1.000
_cell.length_b   1.000
_cell.length_c   1.000
_cell.angle_alpha   90.00
_cell.angle_beta   90.00
_cell.angle_gamma   90.00
#
_symmetry.space_group_name_H-M   'P 1'
#
loop_
_entity.id
_entity.type
_entity.pdbx_description
1 polymer ?
#
loop_
_entity_poly.entity_id
_entity_poly.type
_entity_poly.pdbx_seq_one_letter_code
_entity_poly.pdbx_strand_id
1 'polypeptide(L)' 'MAVAGPDAASRADLLAAAVASLPDGAVVVSGAPDADGVPLLAGRPLVEGAAAAYVCRGYVCERPVTTAEDLRAQLRAG' A
#
# COMPACT_ATOMS: atom_id res chain seq x y z
N MET A 1 4.62 -4.79 2.50
CA MET A 1 3.86 -4.05 1.46
C MET A 1 3.92 -2.55 1.72
N ALA A 2 3.50 -1.72 0.77
CA ALA A 2 3.53 -0.26 0.90
C ALA A 2 2.16 0.38 0.63
N VAL A 3 1.83 1.47 1.34
CA VAL A 3 0.65 2.31 1.09
C VAL A 3 1.10 3.76 0.96
N ALA A 4 1.07 4.30 -0.26
CA ALA A 4 1.47 5.65 -0.57
C ALA A 4 0.24 6.57 -0.68
N GLY A 5 0.30 7.77 -0.11
CA GLY A 5 -0.78 8.76 -0.19
C GLY A 5 -0.30 10.17 0.11
N PRO A 6 -0.96 11.23 -0.39
CA PRO A 6 -0.54 12.62 -0.19
C PRO A 6 -0.51 13.04 1.29
N ASP A 7 -1.37 12.47 2.12
CA ASP A 7 -1.46 12.76 3.55
C ASP A 7 -1.99 11.54 4.34
N ALA A 8 -1.98 11.63 5.68
CA ALA A 8 -2.42 10.53 6.55
C ALA A 8 -3.91 10.17 6.41
N ALA A 9 -4.78 11.15 6.16
CA ALA A 9 -6.21 10.91 6.04
C ALA A 9 -6.52 10.15 4.74
N SER A 10 -5.92 10.58 3.62
CA SER A 10 -6.09 9.95 2.30
C SER A 10 -5.73 8.46 2.26
N ARG A 11 -4.79 8.01 3.11
CA ARG A 11 -4.27 6.63 3.15
C ARG A 11 -4.86 5.79 4.29
N ALA A 12 -5.72 6.37 5.13
CA ALA A 12 -6.17 5.73 6.36
C ALA A 12 -6.89 4.39 6.11
N ASP A 13 -7.82 4.36 5.15
CA ASP A 13 -8.63 3.17 4.85
C ASP A 13 -7.79 2.04 4.27
N LEU A 14 -6.87 2.37 3.36
CA LEU A 14 -5.93 1.39 2.78
C LEU A 14 -4.97 0.84 3.84
N LEU A 15 -4.43 1.70 4.70
CA LEU A 15 -3.54 1.28 5.78
C LEU A 15 -4.27 0.38 6.78
N ALA A 16 -5.49 0.74 7.19
CA ALA A 16 -6.30 -0.08 8.08
C ALA A 16 -6.62 -1.45 7.47
N ALA A 17 -7.00 -1.49 6.18
CA ALA A 17 -7.26 -2.73 5.47
C ALA A 17 -6.01 -3.60 5.33
N ALA A 18 -4.84 -3.00 5.06
CA ALA A 18 -3.56 -3.69 5.02
C ALA A 18 -3.24 -4.34 6.37
N VAL A 19 -3.26 -3.56 7.46
CA VAL A 19 -2.92 -4.04 8.81
C VAL A 19 -3.88 -5.15 9.25
N ALA A 20 -5.17 -5.01 8.98
CA ALA A 20 -6.17 -6.02 9.36
C ALA A 20 -6.08 -7.33 8.58
N SER A 21 -5.44 -7.33 7.41
CA SER A 21 -5.42 -8.50 6.50
C SER A 21 -4.11 -9.28 6.55
N LEU A 22 -3.08 -8.74 7.21
CA LEU A 22 -1.75 -9.34 7.19
C LEU A 22 -1.54 -10.33 8.35
N PRO A 23 -0.75 -11.39 8.13
CA PRO A 23 -0.38 -12.33 9.18
C PRO A 23 0.57 -11.69 10.20
N ASP A 24 0.69 -12.34 11.36
CA ASP A 24 1.58 -11.90 12.44
C ASP A 24 3.03 -11.72 11.95
N GLY A 25 3.66 -10.62 12.38
CA GLY A 25 5.03 -10.28 12.01
C GLY A 25 5.20 -9.64 10.63
N ALA A 26 4.13 -9.44 9.87
CA ALA A 26 4.19 -8.71 8.61
C ALA A 26 4.32 -7.19 8.82
N VAL A 27 4.96 -6.52 7.86
CA VAL A 27 5.23 -5.07 7.91
C VAL A 27 4.51 -4.34 6.78
N VAL A 28 3.80 -3.27 7.15
CA VAL A 28 3.25 -2.27 6.23
C VAL A 28 4.05 -0.98 6.39
N VAL A 29 4.57 -0.46 5.28
CA VAL A 29 5.16 0.88 5.24
C VAL A 29 4.14 1.84 4.63
N SER A 30 3.91 2.98 5.25
CA SER A 30 2.97 3.95 4.73
C SER A 30 3.46 5.38 4.91
N GLY A 31 3.31 6.19 3.87
CA GLY A 31 3.77 7.58 3.85
C GLY A 31 3.48 8.27 2.51
N ALA A 32 4.10 9.43 2.33
CA ALA A 32 4.08 10.13 1.05
C ALA A 32 4.81 9.32 -0.04
N PRO A 33 4.40 9.43 -1.32
CA PRO A 33 5.20 8.94 -2.43
C PRO A 33 6.64 9.47 -2.36
N ASP A 34 7.62 8.61 -2.64
CA ASP A 34 9.04 8.98 -2.68
C ASP A 34 9.57 9.66 -1.40
N ALA A 35 8.99 9.32 -0.24
CA ALA A 35 9.42 9.89 1.03
C ALA A 35 10.91 9.62 1.31
N ASP A 36 11.64 10.69 1.63
CA ASP A 36 13.08 10.65 1.90
C ASP A 36 13.42 9.65 3.01
N GLY A 37 14.46 8.85 2.77
CA GLY A 37 14.92 7.83 3.73
C GLY A 37 14.00 6.61 3.84
N VAL A 38 12.96 6.48 3.00
CA VAL A 38 12.05 5.32 2.98
C VAL A 38 12.07 4.61 1.62
N PRO A 39 13.06 3.74 1.34
CA PRO A 39 13.21 3.08 0.04
C PRO A 39 11.98 2.28 -0.41
N LEU A 40 11.15 1.79 0.52
CA LEU A 40 9.93 1.05 0.20
C LEU A 40 8.81 1.92 -0.40
N LEU A 41 8.91 3.25 -0.29
CA LEU A 41 8.00 4.21 -0.91
C LEU A 41 8.56 4.81 -2.22
N ALA A 42 9.79 4.47 -2.60
CA ALA A 42 10.40 4.95 -3.83
C ALA A 42 9.73 4.34 -5.06
N GLY A 43 9.37 5.18 -6.03
CA GLY A 43 8.67 4.79 -7.25
C GLY A 43 7.28 4.22 -6.97
N ARG A 44 6.59 4.73 -5.94
CA ARG A 44 5.24 4.35 -5.55
C ARG A 44 4.30 5.56 -5.66
N PRO A 45 4.00 6.00 -6.91
CA PRO A 45 3.19 7.18 -7.13
C PRO A 45 1.74 6.99 -6.66
N LEU A 46 0.98 8.08 -6.69
CA LEU A 46 -0.47 8.04 -6.57
C LEU A 46 -1.08 7.42 -7.84
N VAL A 47 -2.29 6.90 -7.72
CA VAL A 47 -3.07 6.43 -8.88
C VAL A 47 -4.19 7.43 -9.10
N GLU A 48 -4.16 8.15 -10.23
CA GLU A 48 -5.13 9.22 -10.53
C GLU A 48 -5.27 10.25 -9.38
N GLY A 49 -4.16 10.54 -8.68
CA GLY A 49 -4.14 11.45 -7.53
C GLY A 49 -4.65 10.85 -6.20
N ALA A 50 -5.14 9.61 -6.20
CA ALA A 50 -5.57 8.92 -5.00
C ALA A 50 -4.43 8.10 -4.34
N ALA A 51 -4.57 7.86 -3.04
CA ALA A 51 -3.69 6.94 -2.32
C ALA A 51 -3.75 5.53 -2.93
N ALA A 52 -2.63 4.82 -2.91
CA ALA A 52 -2.47 3.54 -3.55
C ALA A 52 -1.73 2.54 -2.65
N ALA A 53 -2.24 1.31 -2.62
CA ALA A 53 -1.60 0.18 -1.95
C ALA A 53 -0.86 -0.68 -2.98
N TYR A 54 0.34 -1.09 -2.60
CA TYR A 54 1.28 -1.87 -3.41
C TYR A 54 1.60 -3.18 -2.70
N VAL A 55 1.00 -4.27 -3.20
CA VAL A 55 1.27 -5.64 -2.76
C VAL A 55 2.40 -6.19 -3.61
N CYS A 56 3.50 -6.62 -3.00
CA CYS A 56 4.64 -7.18 -3.72
C CYS A 56 4.91 -8.62 -3.27
N ARG A 57 5.09 -9.51 -4.24
CA ARG A 57 5.33 -10.95 -4.07
C ARG A 57 6.51 -11.35 -4.93
N GLY A 58 7.54 -11.98 -4.34
CA GLY A 58 8.71 -12.45 -5.08
C GLY A 58 9.39 -11.35 -5.92
N TYR A 59 9.63 -10.17 -5.32
CA TYR A 59 10.25 -9.00 -5.96
C TYR A 59 9.41 -8.27 -7.02
N VAL A 60 8.20 -8.75 -7.33
CA VAL A 60 7.28 -8.12 -8.29
C VAL A 60 6.10 -7.53 -7.52
N CYS A 61 5.71 -6.31 -7.85
CA CYS A 61 4.49 -5.72 -7.31
C CYS A 61 3.31 -5.98 -8.26
N GLU A 62 2.18 -6.33 -7.68
CA GLU A 62 0.91 -6.39 -8.40
C GLU A 62 0.47 -4.98 -8.83
N ARG A 63 -0.57 -4.91 -9.66
CA ARG A 63 -1.18 -3.64 -10.03
C ARG A 63 -1.64 -2.91 -8.75
N PRO A 64 -1.26 -1.64 -8.53
CA PRO A 64 -1.70 -0.91 -7.35
C PRO A 64 -3.22 -0.71 -7.34
N VAL A 65 -3.77 -0.71 -6.14
CA VAL A 65 -5.21 -0.53 -5.88
C VAL A 65 -5.45 0.66 -4.96
N THR A 66 -6.57 1.34 -5.16
CA THR A 66 -6.92 2.57 -4.45
C THR A 66 -8.06 2.38 -3.45
N THR A 67 -8.70 1.20 -3.45
CA THR A 67 -9.79 0.89 -2.53
C THR A 67 -9.39 -0.20 -1.53
N ALA A 68 -9.97 -0.12 -0.33
CA ALA A 68 -9.78 -1.12 0.70
C ALA A 68 -10.39 -2.49 0.33
N GLU A 69 -11.42 -2.50 -0.52
CA GLU A 69 -12.05 -3.73 -1.01
C GLU A 69 -11.12 -4.48 -1.97
N ASP A 70 -10.60 -3.78 -2.98
CA ASP A 70 -9.68 -4.35 -3.96
C ASP A 70 -8.39 -4.84 -3.30
N LEU A 71 -7.89 -4.11 -2.30
CA LEU A 71 -6.72 -4.53 -1.52
C LEU A 71 -6.97 -5.87 -0.80
N ARG A 72 -8.12 -6.02 -0.15
CA ARG A 72 -8.48 -7.29 0.51
C ARG A 72 -8.63 -8.43 -0.50
N ALA A 73 -9.18 -8.15 -1.68
CA ALA A 73 -9.29 -9.13 -2.74
C ALA A 73 -7.91 -9.61 -3.23
N GLN A 74 -6.98 -8.68 -3.52
CA GLN A 74 -5.60 -9.02 -3.91
C GLN A 74 -4.87 -9.82 -2.82
N LEU A 75 -5.05 -9.44 -1.55
CA LEU A 75 -4.38 -10.12 -0.44
C LEU A 75 -4.85 -11.56 -0.23
N ARG A 76 -6.11 -11.86 -0.51
CA ARG A 76 -6.65 -13.24 -0.44
C ARG A 76 -6.27 -14.09 -1.65
N ALA A 77 -5.95 -13.48 -2.78
CA ALA A 77 -5.74 -14.16 -4.05
C ALA A 77 -4.36 -14.83 -4.19
N GLY A 78 -3.44 -14.64 -3.24
CA GLY A 78 -2.13 -15.29 -3.26
C GLY A 78 -1.59 -15.52 -1.87
#